data_AF-A0A526YQB9-F1
#
_entry.id   AF-A0A526YQB9-F1
#
_cell.length_a   1.000
_cell.length_b   1.000
_cell.length_c   1.000
_cell.angle_alpha   90.00
_cell.angle_beta   90.00
_cell.angle_gamma   90.00
#
_symmetry.space_group_name_H-M   'P 1'
#
loop_
_entity.id
_entity.type
_entity.pdbx_description
1 polymer ?
#
loop_
_entity_poly.entity_id
_entity_poly.type
_entity_poly.pdbx_seq_one_letter_code
_entity_poly.pdbx_strand_id
1 'polypeptide(L)'
;RGLYWWRRYCEAAGVMLDDVDNHLFFNRTHLCIDAALRGLGIAIGDHLSCGEHLRSGRLFQLPGPVLPGREQYHLLTPDTTHLSRPARQMRDWLRKAAQK
;
A
#
# COMPACT_ATOMS: atom_id res chain seq x y z
N ARG A 1 -15.81 -5.25 2.95
CA ARG A 1 -14.38 -5.29 3.41
C ARG A 1 -13.37 -4.77 2.36
N GLY A 2 -13.76 -4.37 1.13
CA GLY A 2 -12.89 -3.66 0.17
C GLY A 2 -13.10 -2.15 0.05
N LEU A 3 -14.25 -1.64 0.53
CA LEU A 3 -14.66 -0.25 0.31
C LEU A 3 -14.08 0.74 1.32
N TYR A 4 -13.35 0.29 2.36
CA TYR A 4 -12.86 1.20 3.39
C TYR A 4 -12.03 2.35 2.79
N TRP A 5 -11.04 2.01 1.97
CA TRP A 5 -10.16 3.00 1.37
C TRP A 5 -10.86 3.85 0.32
N TRP A 6 -11.77 3.27 -0.46
CA TRP A 6 -12.61 4.02 -1.40
C TRP A 6 -13.51 5.02 -0.68
N ARG A 7 -14.15 4.64 0.43
CA ARG A 7 -14.96 5.57 1.24
C ARG A 7 -14.12 6.71 1.81
N ARG A 8 -12.93 6.40 2.36
CA ARG A 8 -12.00 7.43 2.86
C ARG A 8 -11.52 8.37 1.77
N TYR A 9 -11.30 7.84 0.57
CA TYR A 9 -10.89 8.64 -0.59
C TYR A 9 -12.03 9.56 -1.03
N CYS A 10 -13.24 9.01 -1.22
CA CYS A 10 -14.43 9.76 -1.61
C CYS A 10 -14.76 10.88 -0.61
N GLU A 11 -14.71 10.57 0.69
CA GLU A 11 -14.85 11.55 1.77
C GLU A 11 -13.82 12.68 1.66
N ALA A 12 -12.53 12.34 1.51
CA ALA A 12 -11.46 13.34 1.37
C ALA A 12 -11.54 14.14 0.06
N ALA A 13 -12.09 13.55 -0.99
CA ALA A 13 -12.28 14.18 -2.29
C ALA A 13 -13.59 15.00 -2.38
N GLY A 14 -14.46 14.95 -1.37
CA GLY A 14 -15.77 15.61 -1.39
C GLY A 14 -16.74 15.02 -2.42
N VAL A 15 -16.56 13.74 -2.79
CA VAL A 15 -17.43 13.04 -3.74
C VAL A 15 -18.19 11.92 -3.04
N MET A 16 -19.36 11.59 -3.55
CA MET A 16 -20.12 10.43 -3.07
C MET A 16 -19.55 9.15 -3.67
N LEU A 17 -19.42 8.12 -2.83
CA LEU A 17 -19.23 6.76 -3.33
C LEU A 17 -20.62 6.22 -3.65
N ASP A 18 -21.06 6.42 -4.88
CA ASP A 18 -22.30 5.80 -5.37
C ASP A 18 -22.14 4.28 -5.43
N ASP A 19 -23.25 3.55 -5.45
CA ASP A 19 -23.23 2.12 -5.75
C ASP A 19 -22.76 1.95 -7.20
N VAL A 20 -21.44 1.81 -7.37
CA VAL A 20 -20.84 1.57 -8.67
C VAL A 20 -21.19 0.14 -9.06
N ASP A 21 -22.22 0.01 -9.89
CA ASP A 21 -22.51 -1.22 -10.62
C ASP A 21 -21.27 -1.57 -11.45
N ASN A 22 -20.66 -2.73 -11.17
CA ASN A 22 -19.46 -3.29 -11.81
C ASN A 22 -18.08 -2.90 -11.21
N HIS A 23 -17.86 -3.10 -9.91
CA HIS A 23 -16.50 -3.10 -9.35
C HIS A 23 -15.89 -4.51 -9.31
N LEU A 24 -14.61 -4.61 -9.67
CA LEU A 24 -13.81 -5.81 -9.41
C LEU A 24 -13.33 -5.80 -7.97
N PHE A 25 -13.65 -6.86 -7.22
CA PHE A 25 -13.14 -7.04 -5.86
C PHE A 25 -12.05 -8.11 -5.84
N PHE A 26 -10.88 -7.74 -5.32
CA PHE A 26 -9.81 -8.67 -4.99
C PHE A 26 -9.50 -8.61 -3.50
N ASN A 27 -9.11 -9.76 -2.94
CA ASN A 27 -8.76 -9.86 -1.52
C ASN A 27 -7.32 -9.42 -1.21
N ARG A 28 -6.51 -9.08 -2.22
CA ARG A 28 -5.11 -8.66 -2.07
C ARG A 28 -4.81 -7.45 -2.94
N THR A 29 -4.08 -6.47 -2.40
CA THR A 29 -3.74 -5.21 -3.08
C THR A 29 -3.00 -5.41 -4.40
N HIS A 30 -2.07 -6.35 -4.48
CA HIS A 30 -1.30 -6.57 -5.71
C HIS A 30 -2.18 -6.98 -6.89
N LEU A 31 -3.29 -7.71 -6.65
CA LEU A 31 -4.23 -8.09 -7.72
C LEU A 31 -5.00 -6.87 -8.25
N CYS A 32 -5.34 -5.91 -7.38
CA CYS A 32 -5.94 -4.65 -7.81
C CYS A 32 -4.95 -3.83 -8.67
N ILE A 33 -3.68 -3.78 -8.26
CA ILE A 33 -2.61 -3.09 -9.02
C ILE A 33 -2.40 -3.78 -10.37
N ASP A 34 -2.37 -5.11 -10.40
CA ASP A 34 -2.26 -5.91 -11.63
C ASP A 34 -3.43 -5.69 -12.59
N ALA A 35 -4.65 -5.52 -12.08
CA ALA A 35 -5.82 -5.19 -12.87
C ALA A 35 -5.71 -3.79 -13.48
N ALA A 36 -5.29 -2.80 -12.69
CA ALA A 36 -5.06 -1.43 -13.18
C ALA A 36 -3.96 -1.38 -14.26
N LEU A 37 -2.86 -2.11 -14.06
CA LEU A 37 -1.77 -2.27 -15.04
C LEU A 37 -2.23 -2.89 -16.36
N ARG A 38 -3.30 -3.70 -16.33
CA ARG A 38 -3.91 -4.32 -17.52
C ARG A 38 -5.02 -3.47 -18.14
N GLY A 39 -5.25 -2.27 -17.63
CA GLY A 39 -6.28 -1.36 -18.13
C GLY A 39 -7.71 -1.71 -17.71
N LEU A 40 -7.88 -2.56 -16.69
CA LEU A 40 -9.21 -2.96 -16.20
C LEU A 40 -9.88 -1.92 -15.29
N GLY A 41 -9.22 -0.79 -15.03
CA GLY A 41 -9.76 0.31 -14.24
C GLY A 41 -8.71 1.00 -13.39
N ILE A 42 -9.16 1.59 -12.28
CA ILE A 42 -8.35 2.34 -11.32
C ILE A 42 -8.28 1.59 -9.99
N ALA A 43 -7.16 1.74 -9.28
CA ALA A 43 -6.96 1.10 -7.99
C ALA A 43 -6.37 2.10 -6.98
N ILE A 44 -6.80 1.99 -5.73
CA ILE A 44 -6.10 2.59 -4.59
C ILE A 44 -4.96 1.65 -4.20
N GLY A 45 -3.72 2.13 -4.26
CA GLY A 45 -2.52 1.41 -3.85
C GLY A 45 -1.60 2.30 -3.02
N ASP A 46 -0.57 1.69 -2.44
CA ASP A 46 0.47 2.39 -1.66
C ASP A 46 1.73 2.65 -2.49
N HIS A 47 2.59 3.56 -2.02
CA HIS A 47 3.81 3.94 -2.72
C HIS A 47 4.85 2.81 -2.84
N LEU A 48 4.86 1.82 -1.94
CA LEU A 48 5.81 0.71 -2.02
C LEU A 48 5.40 -0.23 -3.16
N SER A 49 4.13 -0.61 -3.19
CA SER A 49 3.60 -1.54 -4.20
C SER A 49 3.53 -0.90 -5.59
N CYS A 50 3.20 0.38 -5.69
CA CYS A 50 3.08 1.10 -6.96
C CYS A 50 4.39 1.75 -7.44
N GLY A 51 5.40 1.87 -6.58
CA GLY A 51 6.56 2.75 -6.80
C GLY A 51 7.33 2.49 -8.10
N GLU A 52 7.62 1.23 -8.41
CA GLU A 52 8.30 0.87 -9.67
C GLU A 52 7.44 1.17 -10.89
N HIS A 53 6.15 0.87 -10.81
CA HIS A 53 5.21 1.07 -11.92
C HIS A 53 4.97 2.55 -12.19
N LEU A 54 4.94 3.38 -11.16
CA LEU A 54 4.90 4.85 -11.29
C LEU A 54 6.19 5.38 -11.92
N ARG A 55 7.36 4.91 -11.45
CA ARG A 55 8.67 5.37 -11.97
C ARG A 55 8.91 4.97 -13.43
N SER A 56 8.46 3.79 -13.82
CA SER A 56 8.53 3.28 -15.20
C SER A 56 7.43 3.82 -16.11
N GLY A 57 6.49 4.62 -15.59
CA GLY A 57 5.37 5.18 -16.37
C GLY A 57 4.29 4.15 -16.76
N ARG A 58 4.35 2.93 -16.21
CA ARG A 58 3.32 1.90 -16.42
C ARG A 58 2.04 2.15 -15.64
N LEU A 59 2.16 2.83 -14.50
CA LEU A 59 1.05 3.42 -13.78
C LEU A 59 1.21 4.93 -13.79
N PHE A 60 0.08 5.61 -13.76
CA PHE A 60 0.00 7.04 -13.57
C PHE A 60 -0.84 7.32 -12.32
N GLN A 61 -0.33 8.15 -11.42
CA GLN A 61 -1.09 8.58 -10.25
C GLN A 61 -2.12 9.62 -10.68
N LEU A 62 -3.40 9.32 -10.44
CA LEU A 62 -4.49 10.26 -10.72
C LEU A 62 -4.44 11.46 -9.76
N PRO A 63 -4.83 12.66 -10.23
CA PRO A 63 -4.99 13.80 -9.34
C PRO A 63 -6.08 13.53 -8.30
N GLY A 64 -5.86 13.98 -7.07
CA GLY A 64 -6.79 13.76 -5.97
C GLY A 64 -6.09 13.69 -4.61
N PRO A 65 -6.85 13.43 -3.54
CA PRO A 65 -6.29 13.32 -2.19
C PRO A 65 -5.37 12.11 -2.07
N VAL A 66 -4.22 12.32 -1.43
CA VAL A 66 -3.34 11.24 -0.95
C VAL A 66 -3.67 10.99 0.52
N LEU A 67 -4.15 9.79 0.82
CA LEU A 67 -4.50 9.41 2.18
C LEU A 67 -3.25 8.95 2.93
N PRO A 68 -3.09 9.30 4.23
CA PRO A 68 -2.04 8.71 5.04
C PRO A 68 -2.24 7.20 5.12
N GLY A 69 -1.16 6.46 4.85
CA GLY A 69 -1.12 5.00 5.00
C GLY A 69 -1.46 4.59 6.44
N ARG A 70 -2.04 3.40 6.59
CA ARG A 70 -2.59 2.93 7.87
C ARG A 70 -1.53 2.52 8.88
N GLU A 71 -0.36 2.09 8.45
CA GLU A 71 0.63 1.42 9.30
C GLU A 71 2.04 1.87 8.93
N GLN A 72 2.84 2.16 9.94
CA GLN A 72 4.29 2.14 9.80
C GLN A 72 4.76 0.68 9.89
N TYR A 73 5.78 0.29 9.12
CA TYR A 73 6.38 -1.02 9.30
C TYR A 73 7.24 -1.01 10.57
N HIS A 74 6.83 -1.79 11.56
CA HIS A 74 7.54 -1.90 12.82
C HIS A 74 8.39 -3.17 12.87
N LEU A 75 9.63 -3.03 13.33
CA LEU A 75 10.51 -4.16 13.63
C LEU A 75 10.35 -4.53 15.10
N LEU A 76 9.62 -5.61 15.36
CA LEU A 76 9.35 -6.10 16.72
C LEU A 76 10.41 -7.11 17.15
N THR A 77 10.77 -7.08 18.42
CA THR A 77 11.65 -8.05 19.06
C THR A 77 10.98 -8.59 20.33
N PRO A 78 11.24 -9.86 20.71
CA PRO A 78 10.77 -10.37 22.00
C PRO A 78 11.19 -9.45 23.15
N ASP A 79 10.34 -9.33 24.16
CA ASP A 79 10.67 -8.65 25.41
C ASP A 79 11.56 -9.56 26.26
N THR A 80 12.79 -9.76 25.80
CA THR A 80 13.81 -10.56 26.49
C THR A 80 15.08 -9.75 26.65
N THR A 81 15.83 -10.06 27.70
CA THR A 81 17.01 -9.28 28.10
C THR A 81 18.09 -9.24 27.03
N HIS A 82 18.18 -10.27 26.16
CA HIS A 82 19.17 -10.32 25.09
C HIS A 82 18.65 -11.00 23.82
N LEU A 83 18.77 -10.29 22.69
CA LEU A 83 18.68 -10.89 21.35
C LEU A 83 19.90 -11.78 21.09
N SER A 84 19.71 -12.91 20.41
CA SER A 84 20.83 -13.73 19.93
C SER A 84 21.71 -12.95 18.93
N ARG A 85 22.97 -13.37 18.75
CA ARG A 85 23.88 -12.73 17.78
C ARG A 85 23.29 -12.71 16.35
N PRO A 86 22.72 -13.80 15.81
CA PRO A 86 22.07 -13.78 14.50
C PRO A 86 20.88 -12.82 14.42
N ALA A 87 20.04 -12.76 15.46
CA ALA A 87 18.89 -11.86 15.48
C ALA A 87 19.32 -10.38 15.46
N ARG A 88 20.39 -10.02 16.18
CA ARG A 88 20.97 -8.66 16.12
C ARG A 88 21.49 -8.34 14.73
N GLN A 89 22.21 -9.27 14.10
CA GLN A 89 22.74 -9.08 12.73
C GLN A 89 21.61 -8.86 11.72
N MET A 90 20.53 -9.66 11.77
CA MET A 90 19.36 -9.49 10.90
C MET A 90 18.66 -8.16 11.15
N ARG A 91 18.43 -7.78 12.41
CA ARG A 91 17.84 -6.49 12.79
C ARG A 91 18.64 -5.33 12.23
N ASP A 92 19.96 -5.37 12.40
CA ASP A 92 20.85 -4.30 11.95
C ASP A 92 20.93 -4.23 10.42
N TRP A 93 20.88 -5.37 9.74
CA TRP A 93 20.75 -5.44 8.29
C TRP A 93 19.43 -4.83 7.80
N LEU A 94 18.29 -5.21 8.39
CA LEU A 94 16.97 -4.66 8.05
C LEU A 94 16.91 -3.14 8.26
N ARG A 95 17.46 -2.64 9.39
CA ARG A 95 17.52 -1.20 9.67
C ARG A 95 18.35 -0.44 8.62
N LYS A 96 19.48 -1.01 8.18
CA LYS A 96 20.28 -0.42 7.10
C LYS A 96 19.56 -0.44 5.75
N ALA A 97 18.81 -1.51 5.47
CA ALA A 97 18.05 -1.65 4.23
C ALA A 97 16.86 -0.67 4.17
N ALA A 98 16.22 -0.38 5.31
CA ALA A 98 15.07 0.52 5.40
C ALA A 98 15.39 2.02 5.36
N GLN A 99 16.68 2.40 5.40
CA GLN A 99 17.14 3.79 5.30
C GLN A 99 17.39 4.25 3.85
N LYS A 100 17.08 3.40 2.86
CA LYS A 100 17.16 3.71 1.42
C LYS A 100 15.77 3.90 0.84
#